data_AF-A0A0G3M029-F1
#
_entry.id   AF-A0A0G3M029-F1
#
_cell.length_a   1.000
_cell.length_b   1.000
_cell.length_c   1.000
_cell.angle_alpha   90.00
_cell.angle_beta   90.00
_cell.angle_gamma   90.00
#
_symmetry.space_group_name_H-M   'P 1'
#
loop_
_entity.id
_entity.type
_entity.pdbx_description
1 polymer ?
#
loop_
_entity_poly.entity_id
_entity_poly.type
_entity_poly.pdbx_seq_one_letter_code
_entity_poly.pdbx_strand_id
1 'polypeptide(L)'
;MLDTEYIEIILKGKEGLEFQKYSENFLRKKYGGDFQEVGSKGRRGDGGKDGYVRRTREYFAISSRGTALPDKIRSDFENCIKKNLHVEKFIFVSNQKIGPAECDVIDELQRGYPDIKIETMSHRHIAKELISYPKRDVLAILGRPVNYLEEDTVYFAEDPQKSICFTLWESIKDSSPLYAVWAALVFLFVGSTLYFMSEFAMMITFLIIVGLLLLYMRYNSASLKRYKFAHQIIYLILSGRLHVGQEVILNENLHLTIYWQSGWTFTIKRRAANCIKRGCNGKVYLYKTEHNTMIGRCERDQSNHTYNVDNNFYGELN
;
A
#
# COMPACT_ATOMS: atom_id res chain seq x y z
N MET A 1 -3.12 -4.28 -13.75
CA MET A 1 -2.45 -4.98 -14.89
C MET A 1 -0.95 -5.19 -14.65
N LEU A 2 -0.37 -4.57 -13.61
CA LEU A 2 1.01 -4.78 -13.14
C LEU A 2 1.18 -6.11 -12.36
N ASP A 3 0.08 -6.73 -11.96
CA ASP A 3 0.07 -7.84 -10.99
C ASP A 3 0.55 -9.16 -11.61
N THR A 4 0.15 -9.43 -12.86
CA THR A 4 0.64 -10.59 -13.62
C THR A 4 2.15 -10.53 -13.83
N GLU A 5 2.64 -9.35 -14.18
CA GLU A 5 4.04 -9.13 -14.55
C GLU A 5 4.96 -9.33 -13.34
N TYR A 6 4.54 -8.88 -12.16
CA TYR A 6 5.30 -9.11 -10.93
C TYR A 6 5.40 -10.60 -10.56
N ILE A 7 4.27 -11.32 -10.57
CA ILE A 7 4.27 -12.77 -10.30
C ILE A 7 5.10 -13.51 -11.35
N GLU A 8 4.98 -13.10 -12.62
CA GLU A 8 5.76 -13.63 -13.74
C GLU A 8 7.26 -13.44 -13.50
N ILE A 9 7.70 -12.24 -13.08
CA ILE A 9 9.11 -11.94 -12.75
C ILE A 9 9.61 -12.83 -11.61
N ILE A 10 8.82 -13.02 -10.55
CA ILE A 10 9.19 -13.92 -9.44
C ILE A 10 9.44 -15.33 -9.97
N LEU A 11 8.46 -15.90 -10.69
CA LEU A 11 8.53 -17.28 -11.18
C LEU A 11 9.67 -17.47 -12.20
N LYS A 12 9.88 -16.49 -13.08
CA LYS A 12 10.96 -16.47 -14.08
C LYS A 12 12.35 -16.41 -13.46
N GLY A 13 12.48 -15.76 -12.30
CA GLY A 13 13.74 -15.61 -11.58
C GLY A 13 14.14 -16.83 -10.74
N LYS A 14 13.28 -17.85 -10.60
CA LYS A 14 13.57 -19.01 -9.75
C LYS A 14 14.30 -20.13 -10.50
N GLU A 15 15.17 -20.85 -9.80
CA GLU A 15 15.94 -21.94 -10.39
C GLU A 15 15.96 -23.15 -9.45
N GLY A 16 16.25 -24.32 -10.02
CA GLY A 16 16.29 -25.60 -9.34
C GLY A 16 15.03 -25.92 -8.54
N LEU A 17 15.25 -26.35 -7.30
CA LEU A 17 14.22 -26.78 -6.36
C LEU A 17 13.23 -25.68 -5.97
N GLU A 18 13.62 -24.40 -6.08
CA GLU A 18 12.73 -23.30 -5.69
C GLU A 18 11.57 -23.14 -6.68
N PHE A 19 11.87 -23.21 -7.99
CA PHE A 19 10.82 -23.17 -9.02
C PHE A 19 9.92 -24.40 -8.95
N GLN A 20 10.52 -25.57 -8.71
CA GLN A 20 9.78 -26.82 -8.53
C GLN A 20 8.80 -26.69 -7.37
N LYS A 21 9.26 -26.24 -6.20
CA LYS A 21 8.41 -26.06 -5.02
C LYS A 21 7.26 -25.08 -5.25
N TYR A 22 7.49 -23.97 -5.93
CA TYR A 22 6.41 -23.02 -6.26
C TYR A 22 5.37 -23.64 -7.19
N SER A 23 5.82 -24.40 -8.19
CA SER A 23 4.95 -25.08 -9.13
C SER A 23 4.13 -26.19 -8.45
N GLU A 24 4.76 -26.98 -7.58
CA GLU A 24 4.09 -28.01 -6.78
C GLU A 24 3.04 -27.40 -5.84
N ASN A 25 3.38 -26.33 -5.11
CA ASN A 25 2.41 -25.63 -4.26
C ASN A 25 1.22 -25.10 -5.07
N PHE A 26 1.49 -24.55 -6.26
CA PHE A 26 0.44 -24.08 -7.18
C PHE A 26 -0.47 -25.24 -7.61
N LEU A 27 0.10 -26.36 -8.05
CA LEU A 27 -0.66 -27.55 -8.47
C LEU A 27 -1.46 -28.15 -7.32
N ARG A 28 -0.88 -28.22 -6.12
CA ARG A 28 -1.57 -28.63 -4.90
C ARG A 28 -2.77 -27.75 -4.60
N LYS A 29 -2.66 -26.43 -4.82
CA LYS A 29 -3.79 -25.52 -4.65
C LYS A 29 -4.83 -25.67 -5.75
N LYS A 30 -4.40 -25.83 -7.01
CA LYS A 30 -5.26 -25.96 -8.19
C LYS A 30 -6.11 -27.22 -8.19
N TYR A 31 -5.52 -28.37 -7.84
CA TYR A 31 -6.17 -29.67 -7.87
C TYR A 31 -6.58 -30.18 -6.48
N GLY A 32 -6.21 -29.47 -5.40
CA GLY A 32 -6.54 -29.85 -4.03
C GLY A 32 -5.94 -31.21 -3.64
N GLY A 33 -6.74 -32.05 -3.00
CA GLY A 33 -6.32 -33.39 -2.56
C GLY A 33 -6.07 -34.40 -3.67
N ASP A 34 -6.39 -34.07 -4.93
CA ASP A 34 -6.20 -34.97 -6.07
C ASP A 34 -4.75 -34.97 -6.59
N PHE A 35 -3.99 -33.90 -6.33
CA PHE A 35 -2.60 -33.79 -6.75
C PHE A 35 -1.66 -34.50 -5.78
N GLN A 36 -0.78 -35.33 -6.33
CA GLN A 36 0.23 -36.06 -5.57
C GLN A 36 1.61 -35.71 -6.08
N GLU A 37 2.43 -35.18 -5.18
CA GLU A 37 3.84 -34.89 -5.41
C GLU A 37 4.67 -36.17 -5.41
N VAL A 38 5.66 -36.24 -6.29
CA VAL A 38 6.52 -37.40 -6.48
C VAL A 38 7.96 -36.96 -6.28
N GLY A 39 8.47 -37.19 -5.08
CA GLY A 39 9.87 -36.93 -4.77
C GLY A 39 10.81 -37.96 -5.40
N SER A 40 12.05 -37.55 -5.68
CA SER A 40 13.09 -38.44 -6.19
C SER A 40 13.43 -39.53 -5.17
N LYS A 41 13.31 -40.82 -5.55
CA LYS A 41 13.70 -41.96 -4.70
C LYS A 41 15.16 -42.34 -4.93
N GLY A 42 16.08 -41.40 -4.75
CA GLY A 42 17.52 -41.61 -4.95
C GLY A 42 17.82 -42.17 -6.34
N ARG A 43 18.52 -43.31 -6.43
CA ARG A 43 18.92 -43.94 -7.71
C ARG A 43 17.77 -44.34 -8.64
N ARG A 44 16.53 -44.45 -8.14
CA ARG A 44 15.35 -44.81 -8.97
C ARG A 44 14.78 -43.61 -9.72
N GLY A 45 15.24 -42.39 -9.42
CA GLY A 45 14.70 -41.17 -9.98
C GLY A 45 13.26 -40.90 -9.55
N ASP A 46 12.62 -39.99 -10.27
CA ASP A 46 11.25 -39.51 -10.12
C ASP A 46 10.27 -40.22 -11.09
N GLY A 47 10.82 -40.91 -12.09
CA GLY A 47 10.06 -41.58 -13.14
C GLY A 47 9.61 -40.66 -14.28
N GLY A 48 10.29 -39.53 -14.47
CA GLY A 48 9.95 -38.52 -15.49
C GLY A 48 8.76 -37.64 -15.10
N LYS A 49 8.45 -37.54 -13.81
CA LYS A 49 7.36 -36.72 -13.27
C LYS A 49 7.69 -36.23 -11.86
N ASP A 50 7.28 -35.01 -11.55
CA ASP A 50 7.36 -34.40 -10.22
C ASP A 50 6.00 -34.40 -9.53
N GLY A 51 4.90 -34.60 -10.28
CA GLY A 51 3.57 -34.74 -9.71
C GLY A 51 2.59 -35.42 -10.66
N TYR A 52 1.47 -35.90 -10.13
CA TYR A 52 0.40 -36.46 -10.94
C TYR A 52 -0.98 -36.34 -10.28
N VAL A 53 -2.01 -36.35 -11.11
CA VAL A 53 -3.42 -36.37 -10.69
C VAL A 53 -4.04 -37.70 -11.13
N ARG A 54 -4.33 -38.58 -10.17
CA ARG A 54 -4.78 -39.95 -10.47
C ARG A 54 -6.08 -40.01 -11.25
N ARG A 55 -7.02 -39.12 -10.93
CA ARG A 55 -8.39 -39.13 -11.48
C ARG A 55 -8.40 -38.81 -12.98
N THR A 56 -7.62 -37.83 -13.40
CA THR A 56 -7.54 -37.36 -14.79
C THR A 56 -6.31 -37.91 -15.53
N ARG A 57 -5.48 -38.71 -14.85
CA ARG A 57 -4.23 -39.26 -15.40
C ARG A 57 -3.35 -38.19 -16.04
N GLU A 58 -3.29 -37.03 -15.38
CA GLU A 58 -2.42 -35.91 -15.73
C GLU A 58 -1.08 -36.07 -15.00
N TYR A 59 0.00 -35.98 -15.75
CA TYR A 59 1.37 -36.13 -15.26
C TYR A 59 2.14 -34.84 -15.51
N PHE A 60 2.86 -34.37 -14.50
CA PHE A 60 3.58 -33.10 -14.51
C PHE A 60 5.07 -33.36 -14.38
N ALA A 61 5.86 -32.88 -15.35
CA ALA A 61 7.31 -32.81 -15.24
C ALA A 61 7.70 -31.34 -15.12
N ILE A 62 8.47 -30.99 -14.09
CA ILE A 62 8.78 -29.61 -13.71
C ILE A 62 10.28 -29.38 -13.88
N SER A 63 10.64 -28.47 -14.78
CA SER A 63 12.04 -28.15 -15.04
C SER A 63 12.28 -26.64 -15.07
N SER A 64 13.35 -26.23 -14.40
CA SER A 64 13.84 -24.84 -14.41
C SER A 64 15.07 -24.73 -15.33
N ARG A 65 15.86 -23.64 -15.23
CA ARG A 65 16.96 -23.37 -16.16
C ARG A 65 17.98 -24.52 -16.26
N GLY A 66 18.33 -24.87 -17.49
CA GLY A 66 19.30 -25.92 -17.84
C GLY A 66 19.56 -25.95 -19.35
N THR A 67 20.71 -26.47 -19.77
CA THR A 67 21.11 -26.52 -21.19
C THR A 67 20.44 -27.70 -21.89
N ALA A 68 19.62 -27.40 -22.90
CA ALA A 68 18.81 -28.28 -23.75
C ALA A 68 17.42 -28.68 -23.21
N LEU A 69 16.47 -27.72 -23.24
CA LEU A 69 15.06 -27.93 -22.92
C LEU A 69 14.36 -28.98 -23.82
N PRO A 70 14.60 -29.05 -25.15
CA PRO A 70 13.97 -30.06 -26.01
C PRO A 70 14.32 -31.50 -25.62
N ASP A 71 15.60 -31.75 -25.31
CA ASP A 71 16.08 -33.07 -24.86
C ASP A 71 15.45 -33.46 -23.52
N LYS A 72 15.28 -32.48 -22.63
CA LYS A 72 14.65 -32.67 -21.33
C LYS A 72 13.17 -33.02 -21.48
N ILE A 73 12.42 -32.30 -22.33
CA ILE A 73 11.01 -32.61 -22.64
C ILE A 73 10.87 -34.05 -23.15
N ARG A 74 11.71 -34.44 -24.13
CA ARG A 74 11.71 -35.78 -24.71
C ARG A 74 12.01 -36.85 -23.66
N SER A 75 13.09 -36.67 -22.91
CA SER A 75 13.53 -37.61 -21.88
C SER A 75 12.50 -37.78 -20.76
N ASP A 76 11.89 -36.70 -20.27
CA ASP A 76 10.90 -36.77 -19.20
C ASP A 76 9.61 -37.43 -19.69
N PHE A 77 9.16 -37.10 -20.90
CA PHE A 77 8.01 -37.74 -21.52
C PHE A 77 8.21 -39.25 -21.70
N GLU A 78 9.33 -39.66 -22.31
CA GLU A 78 9.66 -41.08 -22.53
C GLU A 78 9.76 -41.86 -21.22
N ASN A 79 10.37 -41.25 -20.19
CA ASN A 79 10.41 -41.84 -18.85
C ASN A 79 9.01 -41.96 -18.25
N CYS A 80 8.17 -40.95 -18.42
CA CYS A 80 6.81 -40.92 -17.91
C CYS A 80 5.97 -42.05 -18.52
N ILE A 81 5.96 -42.20 -19.84
CA ILE A 81 5.17 -43.26 -20.50
C ILE A 81 5.70 -44.67 -20.17
N LYS A 82 7.02 -44.83 -20.00
CA LYS A 82 7.63 -46.15 -19.74
C LYS A 82 7.38 -46.63 -18.32
N LYS A 83 7.32 -45.71 -17.35
CA LYS A 83 7.30 -46.02 -15.91
C LYS A 83 5.92 -45.87 -15.28
N ASN A 84 4.92 -45.36 -15.99
CA ASN A 84 3.58 -45.13 -15.49
C ASN A 84 2.53 -45.87 -16.32
N LEU A 85 1.47 -46.31 -15.64
CA LEU A 85 0.34 -46.99 -16.30
C LEU A 85 -0.65 -45.94 -16.80
N HIS A 86 -0.96 -45.99 -18.10
CA HIS A 86 -2.01 -45.19 -18.75
C HIS A 86 -1.88 -43.68 -18.50
N VAL A 87 -1.01 -43.04 -19.27
CA VAL A 87 -0.87 -41.58 -19.31
C VAL A 87 -1.90 -41.03 -20.29
N GLU A 88 -2.82 -40.18 -19.84
CA GLU A 88 -3.79 -39.51 -20.73
C GLU A 88 -3.30 -38.10 -21.10
N LYS A 89 -2.59 -37.44 -20.18
CA LYS A 89 -2.06 -36.10 -20.40
C LYS A 89 -0.70 -35.92 -19.75
N PHE A 90 0.25 -35.38 -20.50
CA PHE A 90 1.56 -34.99 -20.03
C PHE A 90 1.72 -33.47 -20.12
N ILE A 91 2.12 -32.84 -19.02
CA ILE A 91 2.28 -31.39 -18.92
C ILE A 91 3.71 -31.09 -18.50
N PHE A 92 4.45 -30.44 -19.39
CA PHE A 92 5.79 -29.98 -19.08
C PHE A 92 5.75 -28.55 -18.54
N VAL A 93 6.12 -28.38 -17.28
CA VAL A 93 6.08 -27.10 -16.56
C VAL A 93 7.48 -26.47 -16.57
N SER A 94 7.59 -25.25 -17.09
CA SER A 94 8.88 -24.55 -17.12
C SER A 94 8.77 -23.04 -16.97
N ASN A 95 9.81 -22.43 -16.38
CA ASN A 95 9.99 -20.99 -16.40
C ASN A 95 10.86 -20.47 -17.54
N GLN A 96 11.35 -21.36 -18.40
CA GLN A 96 12.01 -21.00 -19.64
C GLN A 96 10.98 -20.62 -20.71
N LYS A 97 11.41 -19.86 -21.72
CA LYS A 97 10.56 -19.54 -22.87
C LYS A 97 10.53 -20.74 -23.80
N ILE A 98 9.35 -21.23 -24.15
CA ILE A 98 9.16 -22.25 -25.18
C ILE A 98 9.39 -21.59 -26.55
N GLY A 99 10.38 -22.08 -27.29
CA GLY A 99 10.74 -21.63 -28.63
C GLY A 99 10.37 -22.67 -29.70
N PRO A 100 10.79 -22.43 -30.96
CA PRO A 100 10.47 -23.33 -32.08
C PRO A 100 10.97 -24.76 -31.87
N ALA A 101 12.18 -24.95 -31.37
CA ALA A 101 12.76 -26.28 -31.18
C ALA A 101 11.97 -27.12 -30.16
N GLU A 102 11.47 -26.50 -29.09
CA GLU A 102 10.61 -27.19 -28.13
C GLU A 102 9.24 -27.52 -28.74
N CYS A 103 8.67 -26.61 -29.53
CA CYS A 103 7.42 -26.87 -30.27
C CYS A 103 7.59 -28.05 -31.24
N ASP A 104 8.69 -28.10 -31.99
CA ASP A 104 8.97 -29.20 -32.94
C ASP A 104 9.03 -30.55 -32.22
N VAL A 105 9.65 -30.61 -31.04
CA VAL A 105 9.67 -31.82 -30.20
C VAL A 105 8.30 -32.18 -29.68
N ILE A 106 7.51 -31.20 -29.21
CA ILE A 106 6.14 -31.46 -28.76
C ILE A 106 5.28 -32.02 -29.90
N ASP A 107 5.38 -31.44 -31.10
CA ASP A 107 4.64 -31.88 -32.29
C ASP A 107 5.12 -33.25 -32.79
N GLU A 108 6.41 -33.56 -32.67
CA GLU A 108 6.96 -34.90 -32.93
C GLU A 108 6.38 -35.93 -31.94
N LEU A 109 6.42 -35.64 -30.64
CA LEU A 109 5.88 -36.52 -29.60
C LEU A 109 4.37 -36.70 -29.76
N GLN A 110 3.63 -35.63 -30.04
CA GLN A 110 2.17 -35.68 -30.22
C GLN A 110 1.77 -36.52 -31.42
N ARG A 111 2.56 -36.52 -32.50
CA ARG A 111 2.38 -37.41 -33.67
C ARG A 111 2.69 -38.87 -33.33
N GLY A 112 3.71 -39.12 -32.52
CA GLY A 112 4.07 -40.48 -32.08
C GLY A 112 3.07 -41.10 -31.10
N TYR A 113 2.37 -40.27 -30.32
CA TYR A 113 1.46 -40.69 -29.26
C TYR A 113 0.13 -39.93 -29.35
N PRO A 114 -0.72 -40.20 -30.37
CA PRO A 114 -1.92 -39.42 -30.64
C PRO A 114 -2.97 -39.50 -29.51
N ASP A 115 -2.96 -40.57 -28.73
CA ASP A 115 -3.90 -40.78 -27.62
C ASP A 115 -3.49 -40.05 -26.33
N ILE A 116 -2.28 -39.47 -26.28
CA ILE A 116 -1.76 -38.74 -25.12
C ILE A 116 -1.74 -37.25 -25.44
N LYS A 117 -2.40 -36.44 -24.62
CA LYS A 117 -2.35 -34.99 -24.77
C LYS A 117 -1.05 -34.43 -24.20
N ILE A 118 -0.26 -33.73 -25.01
CA ILE A 118 1.00 -33.13 -24.59
C ILE A 118 0.85 -31.61 -24.52
N GLU A 119 1.11 -31.01 -23.36
CA GLU A 119 1.00 -29.58 -23.13
C GLU A 119 2.25 -29.01 -22.45
N THR A 120 2.44 -27.70 -22.59
CA THR A 120 3.41 -26.95 -21.79
C THR A 120 2.69 -25.96 -20.89
N MET A 121 3.22 -25.80 -19.67
CA MET A 121 2.76 -24.78 -18.73
C MET A 121 3.93 -23.86 -18.41
N SER A 122 3.86 -22.63 -18.92
CA SER A 122 4.88 -21.64 -18.64
C SER A 122 4.63 -20.91 -17.32
N HIS A 123 5.68 -20.33 -16.75
CA HIS A 123 5.58 -19.38 -15.62
C HIS A 123 4.51 -18.29 -15.82
N ARG A 124 4.30 -17.82 -17.06
CA ARG A 124 3.26 -16.84 -17.39
C ARG A 124 1.84 -17.41 -17.26
N HIS A 125 1.63 -18.68 -17.60
CA HIS A 125 0.35 -19.36 -17.38
C HIS A 125 0.04 -19.47 -15.88
N ILE A 126 1.03 -19.89 -15.09
CA ILE A 126 0.92 -19.97 -13.62
C ILE A 126 0.61 -18.58 -13.05
N ALA A 127 1.35 -17.54 -13.46
CA ALA A 127 1.13 -16.17 -13.01
C ALA A 127 -0.30 -15.67 -13.31
N LYS A 128 -0.81 -15.95 -14.52
CA LYS A 128 -2.17 -15.57 -14.92
C LYS A 128 -3.24 -16.24 -14.05
N GLU A 129 -3.06 -17.52 -13.73
CA GLU A 129 -4.00 -18.24 -12.85
C GLU A 129 -3.92 -17.72 -11.41
N LEU A 130 -2.72 -17.48 -10.88
CA LEU A 130 -2.50 -17.01 -9.51
C LEU A 130 -3.18 -15.68 -9.18
N ILE A 131 -3.40 -14.80 -10.17
CA ILE A 131 -4.12 -13.53 -9.95
C ILE A 131 -5.56 -13.74 -9.50
N SER A 132 -6.18 -14.85 -9.92
CA SER A 132 -7.55 -15.16 -9.50
C SER A 132 -7.63 -15.72 -8.07
N TYR A 133 -6.49 -16.01 -7.44
CA TYR A 133 -6.45 -16.65 -6.12
C TYR A 133 -6.43 -15.59 -5.01
N PRO A 134 -7.00 -15.91 -3.82
CA PRO A 134 -6.87 -15.05 -2.64
C PRO A 134 -5.40 -14.80 -2.27
N LYS A 135 -5.06 -13.59 -1.80
CA LYS A 135 -3.69 -13.22 -1.37
C LYS A 135 -3.02 -14.24 -0.45
N ARG A 136 -3.78 -14.76 0.53
CA ARG A 136 -3.29 -15.77 1.48
C ARG A 136 -2.80 -17.03 0.77
N ASP A 137 -3.49 -17.44 -0.28
CA ASP A 137 -3.14 -18.62 -1.06
C ASP A 137 -1.92 -18.36 -1.93
N VAL A 138 -1.83 -17.18 -2.54
CA VAL A 138 -0.63 -16.87 -3.33
C VAL A 138 0.61 -16.68 -2.45
N LEU A 139 0.45 -16.10 -1.25
CA LEU A 139 1.50 -16.09 -0.22
C LEU A 139 1.93 -17.51 0.16
N ALA A 140 0.98 -18.43 0.34
CA ALA A 140 1.30 -19.82 0.64
C ALA A 140 2.05 -20.51 -0.51
N ILE A 141 1.71 -20.16 -1.77
CA ILE A 141 2.35 -20.74 -2.96
C ILE A 141 3.76 -20.20 -3.17
N LEU A 142 3.93 -18.88 -3.15
CA LEU A 142 5.19 -18.20 -3.44
C LEU A 142 6.09 -18.03 -2.19
N GLY A 143 5.57 -18.29 -0.99
CA GLY A 143 6.30 -18.09 0.27
C GLY A 143 6.69 -16.64 0.55
N ARG A 144 6.12 -15.68 -0.18
CA ARG A 144 6.38 -14.24 -0.04
C ARG A 144 5.07 -13.47 -0.15
N PRO A 145 4.89 -12.40 0.65
CA PRO A 145 3.73 -11.54 0.51
C PRO A 145 3.80 -10.92 -0.86
N VAL A 146 2.66 -10.91 -1.56
CA VAL A 146 2.56 -10.13 -2.78
C VAL A 146 1.62 -8.97 -2.58
N ASN A 147 2.15 -7.78 -2.87
CA ASN A 147 1.51 -6.51 -2.61
C ASN A 147 0.50 -6.13 -3.72
N TYR A 148 -0.23 -7.09 -4.31
CA TYR A 148 -1.36 -6.77 -5.21
C TYR A 148 -2.67 -6.76 -4.40
N LEU A 149 -2.93 -5.67 -3.70
CA LEU A 149 -4.24 -5.01 -3.52
C LEU A 149 -3.91 -3.79 -2.66
N GLU A 150 -3.19 -2.85 -3.26
CA GLU A 150 -3.07 -1.48 -2.78
C GLU A 150 -2.98 -0.57 -4.02
N GLU A 151 -3.91 -0.72 -4.98
CA GLU A 151 -4.06 0.30 -6.04
C GLU A 151 -4.89 1.51 -5.58
N ASP A 152 -5.40 1.53 -4.34
CA ASP A 152 -6.04 2.71 -3.73
C ASP A 152 -5.30 3.23 -2.48
N THR A 153 -4.14 2.68 -2.12
CA THR A 153 -3.38 3.19 -0.96
C THR A 153 -2.55 4.38 -1.39
N VAL A 154 -3.17 5.53 -1.27
CA VAL A 154 -2.57 6.83 -1.54
C VAL A 154 -1.70 7.21 -0.33
N TYR A 155 -0.38 7.08 -0.47
CA TYR A 155 0.58 7.51 0.56
C TYR A 155 0.78 9.03 0.51
N PHE A 156 0.58 9.71 1.64
CA PHE A 156 0.72 11.16 1.73
C PHE A 156 2.18 11.55 1.97
N ALA A 157 2.77 12.14 0.94
CA ALA A 157 4.11 12.68 1.03
C ALA A 157 4.10 14.10 1.62
N GLU A 158 5.26 14.54 2.08
CA GLU A 158 5.50 15.95 2.36
C GLU A 158 5.34 16.76 1.07
N ASP A 159 4.55 17.84 1.11
CA ASP A 159 4.52 18.84 0.04
C ASP A 159 5.74 19.77 0.24
N PRO A 160 6.84 19.60 -0.51
CA PRO A 160 8.10 20.30 -0.24
C PRO A 160 7.97 21.81 -0.45
N GLN A 161 6.95 22.24 -1.20
CA GLN A 161 6.68 23.64 -1.51
C GLN A 161 5.95 24.38 -0.39
N LYS A 162 5.52 23.68 0.67
CA LYS A 162 4.69 24.24 1.75
C LYS A 162 5.18 23.87 3.15
N SER A 163 6.48 23.62 3.30
CA SER A 163 7.09 23.54 4.63
C SER A 163 7.46 24.94 5.11
N ILE A 164 7.18 25.21 6.39
CA ILE A 164 7.48 26.51 7.01
C ILE A 164 8.22 26.26 8.31
N CYS A 165 9.41 26.85 8.43
CA CYS A 165 10.23 26.81 9.63
C CYS A 165 10.02 28.10 10.45
N PHE A 166 9.85 27.96 11.76
CA PHE A 166 9.66 29.07 12.68
C PHE A 166 10.08 28.68 14.10
N THR A 167 10.24 29.69 14.96
CA THR A 167 10.54 29.52 16.37
C THR A 167 9.26 29.57 17.23
N LEU A 168 9.28 28.96 18.41
CA LEU A 168 8.14 29.05 19.34
C LEU A 168 7.76 30.50 19.64
N TRP A 169 8.76 31.38 19.75
CA TRP A 169 8.56 32.80 20.02
C TRP A 169 7.78 33.50 18.91
N GLU A 170 8.08 33.22 17.64
CA GLU A 170 7.32 33.75 16.50
C GLU A 170 5.87 33.26 16.53
N SER A 171 5.65 31.97 16.82
CA SER A 171 4.29 31.43 16.95
C SER A 171 3.52 32.05 18.11
N ILE A 172 4.17 32.31 19.25
CA ILE A 172 3.58 33.01 20.39
C ILE A 172 3.20 34.43 20.01
N LYS A 173 4.10 35.15 19.34
CA LYS A 173 3.86 36.53 18.90
C LYS A 173 2.63 36.62 17.99
N ASP A 174 2.50 35.71 17.02
CA ASP A 174 1.37 35.69 16.10
C ASP A 174 0.07 35.16 16.72
N SER A 175 0.16 34.39 17.81
CA SER A 175 -1.00 33.95 18.60
C SER A 175 -1.40 34.94 19.69
N SER A 176 -0.52 35.85 20.09
CA SER A 176 -0.70 36.78 21.22
C SER A 176 -1.95 37.67 21.11
N PRO A 177 -2.35 38.16 19.92
CA PRO A 177 -3.62 38.89 19.80
C PRO A 177 -4.82 38.09 20.26
N LEU A 178 -4.89 36.81 19.90
CA LEU A 178 -6.01 35.95 20.21
C LEU A 178 -6.10 35.71 21.72
N TYR A 179 -4.96 35.52 22.38
CA TYR A 179 -4.91 35.38 23.83
C TYR A 179 -5.30 36.67 24.53
N ALA A 180 -4.89 37.83 24.02
CA ALA A 180 -5.30 39.13 24.54
C ALA A 180 -6.82 39.33 24.42
N VAL A 181 -7.44 38.91 23.30
CA VAL A 181 -8.90 38.89 23.11
C VAL A 181 -9.57 38.07 24.20
N TRP A 182 -9.14 36.82 24.37
CA TRP A 182 -9.73 35.90 25.37
C TRP A 182 -9.55 36.41 26.79
N ALA A 183 -8.36 36.89 27.14
CA ALA A 183 -8.09 37.46 28.45
C ALA A 183 -8.99 38.69 28.72
N ALA A 184 -9.17 39.58 27.73
CA ALA A 184 -10.07 40.72 27.85
C ALA A 184 -11.52 40.28 28.03
N LEU A 185 -11.99 39.28 27.28
CA LEU A 185 -13.34 38.73 27.43
C LEU A 185 -13.56 38.09 28.82
N VAL A 186 -12.60 37.31 29.31
CA VAL A 186 -12.66 36.70 30.65
C VAL A 186 -12.64 37.78 31.72
N PHE A 187 -11.76 38.77 31.61
CA PHE A 187 -11.68 39.87 32.57
C PHE A 187 -12.96 40.71 32.58
N LEU A 188 -13.57 40.94 31.40
CA LEU A 188 -14.86 41.59 31.31
C LEU A 188 -15.98 40.79 31.95
N PHE A 189 -16.01 39.47 31.71
CA PHE A 189 -17.02 38.59 32.28
C PHE A 189 -16.90 38.50 33.81
N VAL A 190 -15.68 38.38 34.33
CA VAL A 190 -15.42 38.36 35.78
C VAL A 190 -15.67 39.74 36.40
N GLY A 191 -15.25 40.82 35.74
CA GLY A 191 -15.48 42.18 36.22
C GLY A 191 -16.96 42.58 36.19
N SER A 192 -17.70 42.16 35.18
CA SER A 192 -19.14 42.43 35.05
C SER A 192 -19.94 41.69 36.12
N THR A 193 -19.61 40.42 36.36
CA THR A 193 -20.23 39.61 37.42
C THR A 193 -19.93 40.11 38.83
N LEU A 194 -18.77 40.74 39.05
CA LEU A 194 -18.36 41.23 40.36
C LEU A 194 -18.77 42.68 40.66
N TYR A 195 -18.96 43.55 39.65
CA TYR A 195 -18.94 45.01 39.89
C TYR A 195 -20.15 45.80 39.36
N PHE A 196 -20.94 45.32 38.40
CA PHE A 196 -21.95 46.16 37.73
C PHE A 196 -23.40 45.81 38.10
N MET A 197 -24.12 46.80 38.61
CA MET A 197 -25.55 46.71 38.96
C MET A 197 -26.51 47.11 37.82
N SER A 198 -26.03 47.67 36.71
CA SER A 198 -26.90 48.02 35.57
C SER A 198 -26.49 47.30 34.28
N GLU A 199 -27.44 46.57 33.71
CA GLU A 199 -27.28 45.79 32.47
C GLU A 199 -26.82 46.65 31.29
N PHE A 200 -27.23 47.92 31.28
CA PHE A 200 -26.92 48.86 30.20
C PHE A 200 -25.43 49.25 30.13
N ALA A 201 -24.79 49.51 31.27
CA ALA A 201 -23.38 49.87 31.32
C ALA A 201 -22.50 48.69 30.89
N MET A 202 -22.86 47.47 31.30
CA MET A 202 -22.17 46.24 30.89
C MET A 202 -22.20 46.05 29.38
N MET A 203 -23.36 46.27 28.75
CA MET A 203 -23.52 46.13 27.31
C MET A 203 -22.68 47.15 26.53
N ILE A 204 -22.64 48.42 26.94
CA ILE A 204 -21.84 49.44 26.25
C ILE A 204 -20.34 49.12 26.34
N THR A 205 -19.83 48.78 27.53
CA THR A 205 -18.42 48.43 27.72
C THR A 205 -18.04 47.20 26.90
N PHE A 206 -18.91 46.19 26.86
CA PHE A 206 -18.73 45.00 26.01
C PHE A 206 -18.64 45.37 24.52
N LEU A 207 -19.57 46.18 24.02
CA LEU A 207 -19.58 46.61 22.62
C LEU A 207 -18.34 47.41 22.23
N ILE A 208 -17.86 48.32 23.09
CA ILE A 208 -16.64 49.10 22.84
C ILE A 208 -15.42 48.17 22.74
N ILE A 209 -15.28 47.21 23.66
CA ILE A 209 -14.12 46.32 23.68
C ILE A 209 -14.16 45.36 22.49
N VAL A 210 -15.31 44.78 22.18
CA VAL A 210 -15.49 43.96 20.96
C VAL A 210 -15.18 44.78 19.71
N GLY A 211 -15.62 46.04 19.65
CA GLY A 211 -15.32 46.95 18.55
C GLY A 211 -13.82 47.21 18.36
N LEU A 212 -13.11 47.56 19.45
CA LEU A 212 -11.65 47.76 19.44
C LEU A 212 -10.90 46.47 19.06
N LEU A 213 -11.38 45.32 19.52
CA LEU A 213 -10.83 44.01 19.18
C LEU A 213 -10.98 43.67 17.70
N LEU A 214 -12.16 43.91 17.12
CA LEU A 214 -12.40 43.72 15.69
C LEU A 214 -11.52 44.65 14.85
N LEU A 215 -11.33 45.90 15.29
CA LEU A 215 -10.49 46.88 14.62
C LEU A 215 -9.02 46.49 14.69
N TYR A 216 -8.55 46.01 15.84
CA TYR A 216 -7.22 45.43 16.02
C TYR A 216 -7.00 44.22 15.10
N MET A 217 -7.96 43.28 15.07
CA MET A 217 -7.87 42.09 14.21
C MET A 217 -7.84 42.45 12.72
N ARG A 218 -8.60 43.48 12.32
CA ARG A 218 -8.60 43.99 10.95
C ARG A 218 -7.24 44.56 10.56
N TYR A 219 -6.64 45.37 11.44
CA TYR A 219 -5.34 46.02 11.19
C TYR A 219 -4.17 45.03 11.21
N ASN A 220 -4.23 44.01 12.07
CA ASN A 220 -3.19 42.96 12.18
C ASN A 220 -3.51 41.69 11.38
N SER A 221 -4.42 41.76 10.42
CA SER A 221 -4.88 40.61 9.64
C SER A 221 -3.78 39.88 8.86
N ALA A 222 -2.64 40.53 8.58
CA ALA A 222 -1.48 39.92 7.93
C ALA A 222 -0.60 39.08 8.90
N SER A 223 -0.35 39.56 10.12
CA SER A 223 0.40 38.84 11.16
C SER A 223 -0.42 37.67 11.72
N LEU A 224 -1.72 37.85 11.85
CA LEU A 224 -2.63 36.80 12.29
C LEU A 224 -2.62 35.55 11.40
N LYS A 225 -2.14 35.59 10.14
CA LYS A 225 -2.38 34.49 9.20
C LYS A 225 -1.37 33.35 9.20
N ARG A 226 -0.17 33.51 9.80
CA ARG A 226 0.93 32.58 9.48
C ARG A 226 1.21 31.46 10.50
N TYR A 227 1.06 31.69 11.81
CA TYR A 227 1.61 30.74 12.81
C TYR A 227 0.75 30.52 14.09
N LYS A 228 -0.56 30.33 13.94
CA LYS A 228 -1.53 30.23 15.06
C LYS A 228 -1.54 28.89 15.83
N PHE A 229 -0.38 28.30 16.11
CA PHE A 229 -0.32 26.96 16.70
C PHE A 229 0.36 26.92 18.06
N ALA A 230 0.79 28.04 18.62
CA ALA A 230 1.60 28.06 19.85
C ALA A 230 0.99 27.26 21.01
N HIS A 231 -0.30 27.40 21.31
CA HIS A 231 -0.94 26.63 22.38
C HIS A 231 -1.00 25.12 22.08
N GLN A 232 -1.23 24.73 20.81
CA GLN A 232 -1.23 23.33 20.41
C GLN A 232 0.17 22.73 20.51
N ILE A 233 1.20 23.47 20.08
CA ILE A 233 2.60 23.07 20.19
C ILE A 233 2.98 22.89 21.66
N ILE A 234 2.66 23.86 22.52
CA ILE A 234 2.90 23.78 23.96
C ILE A 234 2.16 22.57 24.56
N TYR A 235 0.89 22.36 24.21
CA TYR A 235 0.11 21.22 24.66
C TYR A 235 0.76 19.88 24.26
N LEU A 236 1.23 19.74 23.01
CA LEU A 236 1.89 18.54 22.52
C LEU A 236 3.21 18.27 23.24
N ILE A 237 3.97 19.32 23.57
CA ILE A 237 5.20 19.21 24.37
C ILE A 237 4.87 18.81 25.81
N LEU A 238 3.93 19.49 26.47
CA LEU A 238 3.58 19.24 27.87
C LEU A 238 2.93 17.88 28.09
N SER A 239 2.20 17.37 27.10
CA SER A 239 1.63 16.01 27.14
C SER A 239 2.62 14.92 26.78
N GLY A 240 3.87 15.26 26.44
CA GLY A 240 4.91 14.30 26.06
C GLY A 240 4.63 13.61 24.72
N ARG A 241 3.83 14.22 23.84
CA ARG A 241 3.56 13.69 22.50
C ARG A 241 4.59 14.14 21.47
N LEU A 242 5.10 15.37 21.61
CA LEU A 242 6.11 15.93 20.70
C LEU A 242 7.49 15.98 21.37
N HIS A 243 8.45 15.24 20.80
CA HIS A 243 9.85 15.26 21.22
C HIS A 243 10.77 15.84 20.15
N VAL A 244 11.96 16.26 20.55
CA VAL A 244 13.02 16.69 19.64
C VAL A 244 13.37 15.53 18.69
N GLY A 245 13.43 15.82 17.39
CA GLY A 245 13.65 14.83 16.35
C GLY A 245 12.42 14.03 15.95
N GLN A 246 11.23 14.36 16.49
CA GLN A 246 9.98 13.70 16.13
C GLN A 246 9.03 14.63 15.38
N GLU A 247 8.21 14.01 14.54
CA GLU A 247 7.11 14.65 13.83
C GLU A 247 5.80 14.10 14.38
N VAL A 248 4.82 14.97 14.59
CA VAL A 248 3.48 14.60 15.08
C VAL A 248 2.41 15.34 14.30
N ILE A 249 1.17 14.87 14.37
CA ILE A 249 0.04 15.52 13.73
C ILE A 249 -0.34 16.76 14.53
N LEU A 250 -0.31 17.92 13.89
CA LEU A 250 -0.71 19.19 14.48
C LEU A 250 -2.20 19.48 14.23
N ASN A 251 -2.66 19.21 13.01
CA ASN A 251 -4.06 19.42 12.64
C ASN A 251 -4.47 18.41 11.54
N GLU A 252 -5.30 17.45 11.92
CA GLU A 252 -5.83 16.42 11.01
C GLU A 252 -6.61 17.01 9.85
N ASN A 253 -7.46 18.02 10.10
CA ASN A 253 -8.34 18.62 9.10
C ASN A 253 -7.58 19.39 8.00
N LEU A 254 -6.38 19.88 8.33
CA LEU A 254 -5.52 20.62 7.41
C LEU A 254 -4.34 19.79 6.89
N HIS A 255 -4.21 18.54 7.35
CA HIS A 255 -3.05 17.67 7.17
C HIS A 255 -1.74 18.38 7.47
N LEU A 256 -1.72 19.10 8.60
CA LEU A 256 -0.51 19.73 9.09
C LEU A 256 0.13 18.82 10.11
N THR A 257 1.40 18.54 9.88
CA THR A 257 2.28 17.89 10.86
C THR A 257 3.29 18.92 11.36
N ILE A 258 3.80 18.71 12.56
CA ILE A 258 4.86 19.53 13.14
C ILE A 258 6.04 18.66 13.50
N TYR A 259 7.21 19.06 13.03
CA TYR A 259 8.49 18.45 13.35
C TYR A 259 9.28 19.37 14.28
N TRP A 260 9.75 18.82 15.41
CA TRP A 260 10.61 19.55 16.33
C TRP A 260 12.07 19.26 15.99
N GLN A 261 12.78 20.23 15.39
CA GLN A 261 14.14 20.02 14.90
C GLN A 261 15.16 19.94 16.04
N SER A 262 15.39 21.07 16.70
CA SER A 262 16.29 21.27 17.83
C SER A 262 16.02 22.64 18.45
N GLY A 263 16.43 22.84 19.71
CA GLY A 263 16.14 24.09 20.44
C GLY A 263 14.64 24.37 20.51
N TRP A 264 14.21 25.59 20.18
CA TRP A 264 12.79 25.97 20.08
C TRP A 264 12.37 26.23 18.63
N THR A 265 12.95 25.49 17.68
CA THR A 265 12.70 25.59 16.25
C THR A 265 11.83 24.45 15.76
N PHE A 266 10.76 24.80 15.04
CA PHE A 266 9.73 23.90 14.57
C PHE A 266 9.54 24.03 13.07
N THR A 267 9.16 22.94 12.42
CA THR A 267 8.77 22.95 11.02
C THR A 267 7.35 22.42 10.90
N ILE A 268 6.44 23.24 10.40
CA ILE A 268 5.13 22.75 9.97
C ILE A 268 5.25 22.25 8.54
N LYS A 269 4.80 21.03 8.31
CA LYS A 269 4.74 20.41 6.98
C LYS A 269 3.28 20.20 6.62
N ARG A 270 2.93 20.51 5.38
CA ARG A 270 1.64 20.11 4.83
C ARG A 270 1.79 18.78 4.11
N ARG A 271 1.00 17.79 4.53
CA ARG A 271 0.98 16.46 3.93
C ARG A 271 -0.13 16.39 2.88
N ALA A 272 0.22 15.90 1.70
CA ALA A 272 -0.73 15.69 0.61
C ALA A 272 -0.21 14.56 -0.28
N ALA A 273 -1.11 13.85 -0.92
CA ALA A 273 -0.71 12.89 -1.95
C ALA A 273 -1.04 13.38 -3.35
N ASN A 274 -0.36 12.85 -4.34
CA ASN A 274 -0.74 13.07 -5.73
C ASN A 274 -1.96 12.20 -6.06
N CYS A 275 -2.89 12.76 -6.81
CA CYS A 275 -4.00 11.99 -7.36
C CYS A 275 -3.48 10.88 -8.27
N ILE A 276 -3.89 9.64 -8.00
CA ILE A 276 -3.50 8.46 -8.79
C ILE A 276 -4.37 8.27 -10.04
N LYS A 277 -5.47 9.03 -10.17
CA LYS A 277 -6.34 8.95 -11.34
C LYS A 277 -5.59 9.44 -12.58
N ARG A 278 -5.54 8.61 -13.62
CA ARG A 278 -4.90 8.97 -14.91
C ARG A 278 -5.43 10.30 -15.44
N GLY A 279 -4.50 11.21 -15.76
CA GLY A 279 -4.81 12.55 -16.28
C GLY A 279 -5.12 13.60 -15.21
N CYS A 280 -5.15 13.24 -13.93
CA CYS A 280 -5.36 14.19 -12.84
C CYS A 280 -4.03 14.59 -12.19
N ASN A 281 -3.71 15.89 -12.22
CA ASN A 281 -2.55 16.46 -11.52
C ASN A 281 -2.94 17.13 -10.18
N GLY A 282 -4.10 16.76 -9.63
CA GLY A 282 -4.59 17.31 -8.36
C GLY A 282 -3.91 16.69 -7.15
N LYS A 283 -4.01 17.37 -6.00
CA LYS A 283 -3.64 16.81 -4.71
C LYS A 283 -4.84 16.14 -4.04
N VAL A 284 -4.58 15.03 -3.36
CA VAL A 284 -5.55 14.33 -2.51
C VAL A 284 -5.30 14.75 -1.06
N TYR A 285 -6.38 15.11 -0.37
CA TYR A 285 -6.42 15.44 1.06
C TYR A 285 -7.34 14.48 1.80
N LEU A 286 -7.12 14.23 3.10
CA LEU A 286 -8.08 13.42 3.85
C LEU A 286 -9.25 14.24 4.36
N TYR A 287 -10.38 13.58 4.45
CA TYR A 287 -11.58 14.09 5.04
C TYR A 287 -12.12 13.04 5.98
N LYS A 288 -12.50 13.51 7.16
CA LYS A 288 -13.23 12.70 8.12
C LYS A 288 -14.69 12.66 7.70
N THR A 289 -15.25 11.46 7.58
CA THR A 289 -16.68 11.28 7.29
C THR A 289 -17.51 11.40 8.57
N GLU A 290 -18.84 11.52 8.42
CA GLU A 290 -19.80 11.50 9.54
C GLU A 290 -19.70 10.22 10.38
N HIS A 291 -19.24 9.12 9.79
CA HIS A 291 -19.05 7.83 10.45
C HIS A 291 -17.66 7.66 11.08
N ASN A 292 -16.89 8.75 11.26
CA ASN A 292 -15.55 8.71 11.85
C ASN A 292 -14.54 7.85 11.05
N THR A 293 -14.80 7.62 9.76
CA THR A 293 -13.85 6.98 8.83
C THR A 293 -13.10 8.04 8.04
N MET A 294 -11.85 7.76 7.65
CA MET A 294 -11.05 8.68 6.84
C MET A 294 -11.15 8.30 5.36
N ILE A 295 -11.41 9.30 4.51
CA ILE A 295 -11.42 9.13 3.04
C ILE A 295 -10.51 10.18 2.41
N GLY A 296 -9.78 9.82 1.36
CA GLY A 296 -9.04 10.78 0.54
C GLY A 296 -9.97 11.42 -0.49
N ARG A 297 -9.90 12.74 -0.71
CA ARG A 297 -10.59 13.41 -1.82
C ARG A 297 -9.61 14.26 -2.63
N CYS A 298 -9.70 14.14 -3.96
CA CYS A 298 -8.92 14.97 -4.88
C CYS A 298 -9.47 16.41 -4.95
N GLU A 299 -8.61 17.41 -4.88
CA GLU A 299 -8.99 18.84 -4.89
C GLU A 299 -9.48 19.35 -6.25
N ARG A 300 -9.09 18.69 -7.36
CA ARG A 300 -9.32 19.17 -8.73
C ARG A 300 -10.47 18.49 -9.45
N ASP A 301 -11.07 17.47 -8.85
CA ASP A 301 -12.01 16.63 -9.57
C ASP A 301 -13.46 17.06 -9.34
N GLN A 302 -14.15 17.46 -10.39
CA GLN A 302 -15.59 17.80 -10.34
C GLN A 302 -16.46 16.61 -9.93
N SER A 303 -15.94 15.38 -10.06
CA SER A 303 -16.65 14.16 -9.70
C SER A 303 -16.29 13.60 -8.31
N ASN A 304 -15.54 14.34 -7.48
CA ASN A 304 -15.27 13.99 -6.07
C ASN A 304 -14.81 12.52 -5.88
N HIS A 305 -13.81 12.05 -6.62
CA HIS A 305 -13.28 10.71 -6.37
C HIS A 305 -12.80 10.60 -4.94
N THR A 306 -13.37 9.62 -4.24
CA THR A 306 -13.03 9.25 -2.88
C THR A 306 -12.11 8.05 -2.90
N TYR A 307 -11.00 8.14 -2.17
CA TYR A 307 -10.06 7.04 -1.95
C TYR A 307 -10.31 6.47 -0.56
N ASN A 308 -10.33 5.13 -0.45
CA ASN A 308 -10.31 4.48 0.84
C ASN A 308 -8.89 4.55 1.39
N VAL A 309 -8.77 5.01 2.63
CA VAL A 309 -7.46 5.25 3.24
C VAL A 309 -7.32 4.32 4.43
N ASP A 310 -6.20 3.60 4.44
CA ASP A 310 -5.74 2.78 5.56
C ASP A 310 -5.59 3.66 6.83
N ASN A 311 -5.91 3.09 8.00
CA ASN A 311 -5.66 3.69 9.31
C ASN A 311 -4.16 3.98 9.58
N ASN A 312 -3.23 3.40 8.82
CA ASN A 312 -1.79 3.64 8.89
C ASN A 312 -1.34 4.89 8.10
N PHE A 313 -2.24 5.86 7.96
CA PHE A 313 -2.11 6.99 7.04
C PHE A 313 -0.89 7.89 7.27
N TYR A 314 -0.58 8.17 8.53
CA TYR A 314 0.59 8.95 8.91
C TYR A 314 1.80 8.04 9.24
N GLY A 315 1.69 6.72 9.04
CA GLY A 315 2.68 5.74 9.51
C GLY A 315 2.78 5.73 11.05
N GLU A 316 4.00 5.60 11.58
CA GLU A 316 4.29 5.62 13.03
C GLU A 316 4.23 7.04 13.66
N LEU A 317 3.64 8.02 12.98
CA LEU A 317 3.45 9.36 13.55
C LEU A 317 2.31 9.31 14.58
N ASN A 318 2.69 9.17 15.86
CA ASN A 318 1.80 9.27 17.03
C ASN A 318 1.34 10.70 17.31
#